data_AF-A0A2L0D705-F1
#
_entry.id   AF-A0A2L0D705-F1
#
_cell.length_a   1.000
_cell.length_b   1.000
_cell.length_c   1.000
_cell.angle_alpha   90.00
_cell.angle_beta   90.00
_cell.angle_gamma   90.00
#
_symmetry.space_group_name_H-M   'P 1'
#
loop_
_entity.id
_entity.type
_entity.pdbx_description
1 polymer ?
#
loop_
_entity_poly.entity_id
_entity_poly.type
_entity_poly.pdbx_seq_one_letter_code
_entity_poly.pdbx_strand_id
1 'polypeptide(L)'
;MAEYNNINSVGDEIWTKNNTYVGKVSDIYDNNSHSGEQIYVVVDDIDISAEDVKEVTVLFRGSRSPQEIFSDPADVALDWLENDIPMASNIWAMKDFGNPHNFSAVSPQLTASSKHLKEIMKKYPNADINLAGHSLGGMDAQYAVVDITDKKDLKRINSVHIYNSPDIYLI
;
A
#
# COMPACT_ATOMS: atom_id res chain seq x y z
N MET A 1 -8.72 5.89 9.55
CA MET A 1 -7.29 6.27 9.55
C MET A 1 -7.16 7.70 9.05
N ALA A 2 -6.14 8.48 9.45
CA ALA A 2 -5.86 9.80 8.87
C ALA A 2 -5.13 9.62 7.54
N GLU A 3 -5.43 10.43 6.54
CA GLU A 3 -4.51 10.61 5.42
C GLU A 3 -3.15 11.06 5.97
N TYR A 4 -2.07 10.48 5.46
CA TYR A 4 -0.69 10.73 5.89
C TYR A 4 -0.16 12.10 5.42
N ASN A 5 -0.97 13.15 5.53
CA ASN A 5 -0.75 14.44 4.87
C ASN A 5 0.46 15.23 5.42
N ASN A 6 1.13 14.74 6.46
CA ASN A 6 2.25 15.40 7.11
C ASN A 6 3.58 14.63 7.01
N ILE A 7 3.67 13.55 6.22
CA ILE A 7 4.95 12.86 5.99
C ILE A 7 5.67 13.55 4.83
N ASN A 8 6.78 14.21 5.14
CA ASN A 8 7.58 14.97 4.19
C ASN A 8 9.03 14.46 4.10
N SER A 9 9.54 13.83 5.16
CA SER A 9 10.94 13.43 5.25
C SER A 9 11.17 12.14 6.05
N VAL A 10 12.30 11.49 5.77
CA VAL A 10 12.87 10.47 6.65
C VAL A 10 13.14 11.10 8.03
N GLY A 11 12.82 10.37 9.09
CA GLY A 11 12.89 10.82 10.48
C GLY A 11 11.60 11.44 11.02
N ASP A 12 10.62 11.74 10.17
CA ASP A 12 9.31 12.23 10.61
C ASP A 12 8.63 11.21 11.53
N GLU A 13 8.08 11.67 12.64
CA GLU A 13 7.35 10.82 13.58
C GLU A 13 5.91 10.59 13.10
N ILE A 14 5.48 9.34 13.19
CA ILE A 14 4.12 8.93 12.85
C ILE A 14 3.31 8.73 14.12
N TRP A 15 2.15 9.37 14.14
CA TRP A 15 1.20 9.33 15.25
C TRP A 15 -0.18 8.95 14.73
N THR A 16 -0.93 8.16 15.49
CA THR A 16 -2.34 7.90 15.20
C THR A 16 -3.20 9.12 15.51
N LYS A 17 -4.46 9.13 15.02
CA LYS A 17 -5.44 10.18 15.39
C LYS A 17 -5.68 10.29 16.90
N ASN A 18 -5.44 9.22 17.64
CA ASN A 18 -5.60 9.17 19.09
C ASN A 18 -4.29 9.52 19.84
N ASN A 19 -3.34 10.14 19.14
CA ASN A 19 -2.05 10.58 19.68
C ASN A 19 -1.19 9.43 20.23
N THR A 20 -1.29 8.26 19.62
CA THR A 20 -0.42 7.12 19.91
C THR A 20 0.77 7.16 18.96
N TYR A 21 1.99 7.10 19.49
CA TYR A 21 3.21 7.01 18.70
C TYR A 21 3.27 5.67 17.96
N VAL A 22 3.64 5.71 16.68
CA VAL A 22 3.80 4.53 15.82
C VAL A 22 5.28 4.25 15.53
N GLY A 23 6.07 5.29 15.26
CA GLY A 23 7.47 5.14 14.86
C GLY A 23 7.98 6.35 14.08
N LYS A 24 9.14 6.20 13.45
CA LYS A 24 9.75 7.17 12.54
C LYS A 24 9.82 6.64 11.13
N VAL A 25 9.69 7.55 10.17
CA VAL A 25 9.82 7.21 8.74
C VAL A 25 11.27 6.87 8.42
N SER A 26 11.54 5.66 7.95
CA SER A 26 12.87 5.23 7.50
C SER A 26 13.09 5.45 6.01
N ASP A 27 12.05 5.27 5.20
CA ASP A 27 12.10 5.38 3.75
C ASP A 27 10.79 5.91 3.19
N ILE A 28 10.90 6.60 2.05
CA ILE A 28 9.77 7.16 1.31
C ILE A 28 9.92 6.73 -0.15
N TYR A 29 8.86 6.13 -0.68
CA TYR A 29 8.69 5.90 -2.11
C TYR A 29 7.50 6.74 -2.56
N ASP A 30 7.76 7.90 -3.15
CA ASP A 30 6.74 8.82 -3.66
C ASP A 30 6.91 8.94 -5.17
N ASN A 31 6.15 8.10 -5.89
CA ASN A 31 6.12 8.02 -7.34
C ASN A 31 7.50 7.75 -7.98
N ASN A 32 8.36 6.98 -7.30
CA ASN A 32 9.71 6.65 -7.73
C ASN A 32 9.76 5.90 -9.07
N SER A 33 8.71 5.15 -9.40
CA SER A 33 8.56 4.40 -10.65
C SER A 33 7.73 5.13 -11.70
N HIS A 34 7.28 6.36 -11.41
CA HIS A 34 6.38 7.15 -12.26
C HIS A 34 5.01 6.50 -12.50
N SER A 35 4.53 5.71 -11.53
CA SER A 35 3.28 4.97 -11.63
C SER A 35 2.18 5.41 -10.67
N GLY A 36 2.46 6.36 -9.77
CA GLY A 36 1.51 6.93 -8.81
C GLY A 36 1.60 6.31 -7.40
N GLU A 37 2.51 5.38 -7.16
CA GLU A 37 2.67 4.71 -5.88
C GLU A 37 3.20 5.66 -4.80
N GLN A 38 2.64 5.57 -3.60
CA GLN A 38 3.05 6.39 -2.46
C GLN A 38 3.12 5.52 -1.21
N ILE A 39 4.34 5.25 -0.75
CA ILE A 39 4.64 4.26 0.29
C ILE A 39 5.58 4.88 1.31
N TYR A 40 5.22 4.75 2.58
CA TYR A 40 6.05 5.20 3.69
C TYR A 40 6.41 4.02 4.57
N VAL A 41 7.70 3.89 4.88
CA VAL A 41 8.23 2.82 5.72
C VAL A 41 8.49 3.39 7.10
N VAL A 42 7.97 2.75 8.14
CA VAL A 42 8.03 3.23 9.51
C VAL A 42 8.63 2.15 10.40
N VAL A 43 9.62 2.56 11.20
CA VAL A 43 10.33 1.71 12.18
C VAL A 43 10.34 2.39 13.54
N ASP A 44 10.67 1.67 14.60
CA ASP A 44 10.80 2.21 15.95
C ASP A 44 12.01 3.14 16.09
N ASP A 45 13.15 2.72 15.55
CA ASP A 45 14.42 3.43 15.58
C ASP A 45 15.13 3.36 14.22
N ILE A 46 15.53 4.52 13.69
CA ILE A 46 16.22 4.64 12.40
C ILE A 46 17.74 4.51 12.52
N ASP A 47 18.28 4.59 13.74
CA ASP A 47 19.72 4.58 14.01
C ASP A 47 20.27 3.15 14.22
N ILE A 48 19.40 2.15 14.33
CA ILE A 48 19.78 0.74 14.45
C ILE A 48 19.98 0.07 13.09
N SER A 49 20.70 -1.05 13.09
CA SER A 49 20.90 -1.82 11.87
C SER A 49 19.57 -2.42 11.39
N ALA A 50 19.37 -2.51 10.08
CA ALA A 50 18.14 -3.05 9.51
C ALA A 50 17.89 -4.53 9.88
N GLU A 51 18.94 -5.26 10.26
CA GLU A 51 18.85 -6.65 10.76
C GLU A 51 18.34 -6.72 12.20
N ASP A 52 18.50 -5.65 12.97
CA ASP A 52 18.07 -5.57 14.37
C ASP A 52 16.62 -5.10 14.51
N VAL A 53 16.08 -4.38 13.52
CA VAL A 53 14.68 -3.95 13.46
C VAL A 53 13.74 -5.15 13.61
N LYS A 54 12.78 -5.04 14.52
CA LYS A 54 11.82 -6.12 14.84
C LYS A 54 10.49 -5.98 14.12
N GLU A 55 10.05 -4.74 13.90
CA GLU A 55 8.79 -4.47 13.24
C GLU A 55 8.97 -3.36 12.21
N VAL A 56 8.35 -3.53 11.05
CA VAL A 56 8.25 -2.52 10.01
C VAL A 56 6.79 -2.31 9.70
N THR A 57 6.33 -1.06 9.77
CA THR A 57 5.00 -0.69 9.30
C THR A 57 5.12 0.00 7.95
N VAL A 58 4.48 -0.57 6.93
CA VAL A 58 4.44 -0.02 5.56
C VAL A 58 3.08 0.58 5.31
N LEU A 59 3.07 1.88 5.02
CA LEU A 59 1.87 2.69 4.81
C LEU A 59 1.71 3.00 3.33
N PHE A 60 0.69 2.44 2.70
CA PHE A 60 0.29 2.75 1.33
C PHE A 60 -0.73 3.88 1.35
N ARG A 61 -0.40 5.00 0.70
CA ARG A 61 -1.28 6.18 0.64
C ARG A 61 -2.29 6.03 -0.49
N GLY A 62 -3.54 6.39 -0.23
CA GLY A 62 -4.55 6.55 -1.27
C GLY A 62 -4.30 7.80 -2.13
N SER A 63 -5.08 7.95 -3.21
CA SER A 63 -4.96 9.13 -4.09
C SER A 63 -5.30 10.44 -3.35
N ARG A 64 -4.79 11.57 -3.84
CA ARG A 64 -5.08 12.91 -3.28
C ARG A 64 -6.49 13.44 -3.63
N SER A 65 -7.25 12.71 -4.46
CA SER A 65 -8.57 13.12 -4.96
C SER A 65 -9.76 12.22 -4.52
N PRO A 66 -9.94 11.80 -3.25
CA PRO A 66 -11.07 10.92 -2.89
C PRO A 66 -12.30 11.66 -2.33
N GLN A 67 -12.35 12.99 -2.39
CA GLN A 67 -13.22 13.76 -1.49
C GLN A 67 -14.75 13.63 -1.73
N GLU A 68 -15.23 12.99 -2.80
CA GLU A 68 -16.67 12.84 -3.06
C GLU A 68 -17.16 11.41 -3.35
N ILE A 69 -16.45 10.36 -2.89
CA ILE A 69 -16.75 8.99 -3.33
C ILE A 69 -17.44 8.18 -2.23
N PHE A 70 -18.72 8.46 -1.98
CA PHE A 70 -19.55 7.64 -1.09
C PHE A 70 -21.02 7.56 -1.53
N SER A 71 -21.26 6.80 -2.59
CA SER A 71 -22.56 6.14 -2.84
C SER A 71 -22.37 5.08 -3.92
N ASP A 72 -22.66 3.82 -3.60
CA ASP A 72 -22.69 2.64 -4.50
C ASP A 72 -21.35 2.14 -5.12
N PRO A 73 -20.91 0.88 -4.90
CA PRO A 73 -19.66 0.33 -5.46
C PRO A 73 -19.53 0.41 -6.99
N ALA A 74 -20.63 0.49 -7.74
CA ALA A 74 -20.58 0.71 -9.19
C ALA A 74 -20.24 2.17 -9.55
N ASP A 75 -20.74 3.13 -8.78
CA ASP A 75 -20.50 4.57 -8.98
C ASP A 75 -19.11 4.95 -8.44
N VAL A 76 -18.62 4.27 -7.40
CA VAL A 76 -17.22 4.39 -6.90
C VAL A 76 -16.21 4.15 -8.03
N ALA A 77 -16.44 3.15 -8.89
CA ALA A 77 -15.54 2.84 -10.00
C ALA A 77 -15.60 3.88 -11.14
N LEU A 78 -16.75 4.56 -11.30
CA LEU A 78 -16.95 5.63 -12.28
C LEU A 78 -16.39 6.97 -11.80
N ASP A 79 -16.44 7.29 -10.51
CA ASP A 79 -15.84 8.54 -9.98
C ASP A 79 -14.31 8.46 -9.85
N TRP A 80 -13.74 7.25 -9.73
CA TRP A 80 -12.30 7.02 -9.94
C TRP A 80 -11.88 7.23 -11.40
N LEU A 81 -12.79 7.02 -12.37
CA LEU A 81 -12.54 7.04 -13.82
C LEU A 81 -12.19 8.43 -14.36
N GLU A 82 -12.71 9.50 -13.74
CA GLU A 82 -12.48 10.86 -14.24
C GLU A 82 -11.12 11.45 -13.82
N ASN A 83 -10.47 10.94 -12.77
CA ASN A 83 -9.26 11.55 -12.20
C ASN A 83 -7.96 10.72 -12.30
N ASP A 84 -8.02 9.39 -12.47
CA ASP A 84 -6.83 8.51 -12.60
C ASP A 84 -7.01 7.48 -13.75
N ILE A 85 -6.89 7.97 -14.99
CA ILE A 85 -7.12 7.20 -16.24
C ILE A 85 -6.37 5.83 -16.30
N PRO A 86 -5.11 5.69 -15.84
CA PRO A 86 -4.39 4.41 -15.90
C PRO A 86 -4.91 3.36 -14.93
N MET A 87 -5.41 3.73 -13.75
CA MET A 87 -5.81 2.75 -12.73
C MET A 87 -7.23 2.23 -12.99
N ALA A 88 -8.14 3.13 -13.35
CA ALA A 88 -9.54 2.78 -13.60
C ALA A 88 -9.69 1.77 -14.75
N SER A 89 -8.90 1.92 -15.81
CA SER A 89 -8.86 0.97 -16.93
C SER A 89 -8.35 -0.42 -16.52
N ASN A 90 -7.40 -0.50 -15.59
CA ASN A 90 -6.86 -1.76 -15.09
C ASN A 90 -7.84 -2.50 -14.16
N ILE A 91 -8.56 -1.78 -13.29
CA ILE A 91 -9.65 -2.37 -12.47
C ILE A 91 -10.75 -2.96 -13.37
N TRP A 92 -11.13 -2.23 -14.43
CA TRP A 92 -12.12 -2.70 -15.39
C TRP A 92 -11.62 -3.93 -16.18
N ALA A 93 -10.34 -3.98 -16.56
CA ALA A 93 -9.75 -5.16 -17.18
C ALA A 93 -9.66 -6.36 -16.22
N MET A 94 -9.44 -6.14 -14.92
CA MET A 94 -9.48 -7.20 -13.90
C MET A 94 -10.90 -7.78 -13.71
N LYS A 95 -11.94 -6.97 -13.91
CA LYS A 95 -13.36 -7.38 -13.85
C LYS A 95 -13.75 -8.38 -14.93
N ASP A 96 -13.14 -8.31 -16.12
CA ASP A 96 -13.52 -9.13 -17.27
C ASP A 96 -12.84 -10.52 -17.32
N PHE A 97 -11.84 -10.79 -16.47
CA PHE A 97 -11.16 -12.09 -16.42
C PHE A 97 -11.41 -12.79 -15.09
N GLY A 98 -12.43 -13.67 -15.06
CA GLY A 98 -12.83 -14.51 -13.92
C GLY A 98 -11.81 -15.59 -13.50
N ASN A 99 -10.52 -15.29 -13.51
CA ASN A 99 -9.45 -16.15 -12.98
C ASN A 99 -8.58 -15.34 -12.00
N PRO A 100 -8.56 -15.68 -10.70
CA PRO A 100 -7.87 -14.93 -9.65
C PRO A 100 -6.32 -14.93 -9.76
N HIS A 101 -5.77 -15.66 -10.72
CA HIS A 101 -4.34 -15.69 -11.03
C HIS A 101 -3.99 -15.14 -12.43
N ASN A 102 -4.98 -14.68 -13.21
CA ASN A 102 -4.74 -14.11 -14.53
C ASN A 102 -4.63 -12.59 -14.46
N PHE A 103 -3.52 -12.14 -13.87
CA PHE A 103 -3.09 -10.76 -13.67
C PHE A 103 -2.70 -10.00 -14.96
N SER A 104 -3.32 -10.32 -16.10
CA SER A 104 -2.91 -9.80 -17.42
C SER A 104 -3.07 -8.28 -17.60
N ALA A 105 -3.68 -7.59 -16.62
CA ALA A 105 -3.82 -6.14 -16.58
C ALA A 105 -3.57 -5.55 -15.17
N VAL A 106 -2.52 -6.02 -14.48
CA VAL A 106 -2.08 -5.35 -13.24
C VAL A 106 -1.52 -3.98 -13.59
N SER A 107 -1.99 -2.96 -12.88
CA SER A 107 -1.50 -1.60 -13.12
C SER A 107 -0.01 -1.46 -12.78
N PRO A 108 0.70 -0.53 -13.45
CA PRO A 108 2.07 -0.19 -13.08
C PRO A 108 2.22 0.16 -11.60
N GLN A 109 1.23 0.84 -11.00
CA GLN A 109 1.22 1.20 -9.58
C GLN A 109 1.18 0.00 -8.66
N LEU A 110 0.26 -0.95 -8.89
CA LEU A 110 0.16 -2.16 -8.08
C LEU A 110 1.47 -2.96 -8.17
N THR A 111 2.05 -3.05 -9.38
CA THR A 111 3.33 -3.70 -9.61
C THR A 111 4.47 -3.00 -8.86
N ALA A 112 4.53 -1.66 -8.89
CA ALA A 112 5.54 -0.88 -8.18
C ALA A 112 5.40 -1.02 -6.66
N SER A 113 4.17 -0.95 -6.14
CA SER A 113 3.83 -1.17 -4.74
C SER A 113 4.29 -2.53 -4.23
N SER A 114 4.02 -3.60 -5.00
CA SER A 114 4.53 -4.94 -4.69
C SER A 114 6.05 -5.01 -4.70
N LYS A 115 6.68 -4.44 -5.73
CA LYS A 115 8.14 -4.44 -5.86
C LYS A 115 8.79 -3.74 -4.66
N HIS A 116 8.28 -2.59 -4.26
CA HIS A 116 8.80 -1.86 -3.09
C HIS A 116 8.57 -2.63 -1.79
N LEU A 117 7.42 -3.29 -1.60
CA LEU A 117 7.22 -4.15 -0.44
C LEU A 117 8.31 -5.25 -0.36
N LYS A 118 8.60 -5.92 -1.48
CA LYS A 118 9.66 -6.95 -1.55
C LYS A 118 11.06 -6.36 -1.26
N GLU A 119 11.35 -5.16 -1.73
CA GLU A 119 12.60 -4.45 -1.43
C GLU A 119 12.72 -4.10 0.06
N ILE A 120 11.64 -3.63 0.68
CA ILE A 120 11.55 -3.34 2.12
C ILE A 120 11.76 -4.63 2.92
N MET A 121 11.08 -5.71 2.55
CA MET A 121 11.21 -7.02 3.19
C MET A 121 12.64 -7.57 3.10
N LYS A 122 13.36 -7.29 2.01
CA LYS A 122 14.77 -7.65 1.85
C LYS A 122 15.69 -6.75 2.69
N LYS A 123 15.38 -5.46 2.80
CA LYS A 123 16.13 -4.50 3.62
C LYS A 123 16.04 -4.86 5.11
N TYR A 124 14.86 -5.27 5.57
CA TYR A 124 14.58 -5.66 6.96
C TYR A 124 14.29 -7.17 7.05
N PRO A 125 15.33 -8.02 7.00
CA PRO A 125 15.16 -9.47 6.81
C PRO A 125 14.56 -10.19 8.02
N ASN A 126 14.70 -9.61 9.22
CA ASN A 126 14.26 -10.21 10.48
C ASN A 126 12.99 -9.58 11.05
N ALA A 127 12.46 -8.55 10.39
CA ALA A 127 11.32 -7.81 10.89
C ALA A 127 10.00 -8.49 10.50
N ASP A 128 9.04 -8.43 11.42
CA ASP A 128 7.63 -8.62 11.16
C ASP A 128 7.07 -7.38 10.44
N ILE A 129 6.20 -7.61 9.46
CA ILE A 129 5.71 -6.59 8.53
C ILE A 129 4.23 -6.33 8.80
N ASN A 130 3.92 -5.09 9.13
CA ASN A 130 2.57 -4.57 9.27
C ASN A 130 2.24 -3.68 8.07
N LEU A 131 1.08 -3.89 7.47
CA LEU A 131 0.67 -3.17 6.27
C LEU A 131 -0.58 -2.36 6.57
N ALA A 132 -0.61 -1.09 6.15
CA ALA A 132 -1.80 -0.25 6.28
C ALA A 132 -2.08 0.51 4.99
N GLY A 133 -3.33 0.51 4.54
CA GLY A 133 -3.75 1.21 3.34
C GLY A 133 -5.18 1.75 3.44
N HIS A 134 -5.43 2.87 2.78
CA HIS A 134 -6.77 3.46 2.67
C HIS A 134 -7.08 3.78 1.21
N SER A 135 -8.33 3.60 0.78
CA SER A 135 -8.75 3.86 -0.61
C SER A 135 -7.85 3.11 -1.60
N LEU A 136 -7.24 3.78 -2.58
CA LEU A 136 -6.30 3.18 -3.53
C LEU A 136 -5.09 2.50 -2.88
N GLY A 137 -4.56 3.07 -1.78
CA GLY A 137 -3.44 2.47 -1.06
C GLY A 137 -3.79 1.11 -0.44
N GLY A 138 -5.08 0.85 -0.19
CA GLY A 138 -5.53 -0.48 0.21
C GLY A 138 -5.45 -1.52 -0.91
N MET A 139 -5.64 -1.13 -2.17
CA MET A 139 -5.46 -2.03 -3.32
C MET A 139 -3.99 -2.34 -3.54
N ASP A 140 -3.13 -1.32 -3.40
CA ASP A 140 -1.68 -1.48 -3.41
C ASP A 140 -1.23 -2.51 -2.36
N ALA A 141 -1.72 -2.37 -1.12
CA ALA A 141 -1.41 -3.31 -0.04
C ALA A 141 -1.92 -4.73 -0.34
N GLN A 142 -3.16 -4.89 -0.81
CA GLN A 142 -3.73 -6.19 -1.16
C GLN A 142 -2.90 -6.89 -2.24
N TYR A 143 -2.63 -6.18 -3.34
CA TYR A 143 -1.86 -6.73 -4.45
C TYR A 143 -0.44 -7.09 -4.03
N ALA A 144 0.22 -6.20 -3.26
CA ALA A 144 1.57 -6.42 -2.78
C ALA A 144 1.68 -7.69 -1.93
N VAL A 145 0.69 -7.99 -1.09
CA VAL A 145 0.67 -9.22 -0.27
C VAL A 145 0.48 -10.47 -1.12
N VAL A 146 -0.47 -10.47 -2.06
CA VAL A 146 -0.77 -11.66 -2.87
C VAL A 146 0.34 -12.00 -3.86
N ASP A 147 1.13 -11.00 -4.26
CA ASP A 147 2.28 -11.18 -5.15
C ASP A 147 3.56 -11.67 -4.40
N ILE A 148 3.50 -11.86 -3.07
CA ILE A 148 4.59 -12.50 -2.31
C ILE A 148 4.60 -14.00 -2.59
N THR A 149 5.66 -14.48 -3.25
CA THR A 149 5.83 -15.90 -3.60
C THR A 149 6.72 -16.66 -2.62
N ASP A 150 7.62 -15.98 -1.91
CA ASP A 150 8.47 -16.63 -0.90
C ASP A 150 7.68 -16.88 0.39
N LYS A 151 7.58 -18.15 0.79
CA LYS A 151 6.86 -18.56 2.00
C LYS A 151 7.46 -18.03 3.30
N LYS A 152 8.76 -17.73 3.33
CA LYS A 152 9.42 -17.11 4.49
C LYS A 152 8.97 -15.67 4.63
N ASP A 153 8.95 -14.93 3.52
CA ASP A 153 8.48 -13.55 3.49
C ASP A 153 6.99 -13.47 3.85
N LEU A 154 6.17 -14.35 3.28
CA LEU A 154 4.74 -14.40 3.60
C LEU A 154 4.47 -14.64 5.09
N LYS A 155 5.29 -15.45 5.78
CA LYS A 155 5.18 -15.69 7.22
C LYS A 155 5.55 -14.49 8.10
N ARG A 156 6.26 -13.51 7.54
CA ARG A 156 6.60 -12.27 8.24
C ARG A 156 5.50 -11.21 8.11
N ILE A 157 4.47 -11.43 7.29
CA ILE A 157 3.30 -10.54 7.30
C ILE A 157 2.53 -10.79 8.60
N ASN A 158 2.61 -9.85 9.52
CA ASN A 158 1.98 -9.92 10.83
C ASN A 158 0.55 -9.36 10.81
N SER A 159 0.34 -8.24 10.12
CA SER A 159 -0.99 -7.64 10.01
C SER A 159 -1.19 -6.89 8.68
N VAL A 160 -2.44 -6.86 8.21
CA VAL A 160 -2.86 -6.10 7.03
C VAL A 160 -4.14 -5.35 7.36
N HIS A 161 -4.07 -4.02 7.40
CA HIS A 161 -5.16 -3.13 7.76
C HIS A 161 -5.59 -2.29 6.55
N ILE A 162 -6.71 -2.65 5.94
CA ILE A 162 -7.25 -2.00 4.74
C ILE A 162 -8.56 -1.31 5.08
N TYR A 163 -8.71 -0.05 4.65
CA TYR A 163 -9.88 0.76 4.98
C TYR A 163 -10.47 1.41 3.72
N ASN A 164 -11.80 1.30 3.53
CA ASN A 164 -12.54 1.90 2.41
C ASN A 164 -11.85 1.68 1.05
N SER A 165 -11.28 0.49 0.86
CA SER A 165 -10.55 0.13 -0.35
C SER A 165 -11.41 -0.79 -1.19
N PRO A 166 -11.42 -0.65 -2.53
CA PRO A 166 -11.96 -1.68 -3.40
C PRO A 166 -11.26 -3.01 -3.15
N ASP A 167 -12.02 -4.11 -3.19
CA ASP A 167 -11.40 -5.43 -3.24
C ASP A 167 -10.77 -5.61 -4.62
N ILE A 168 -9.56 -6.18 -4.66
CA ILE A 168 -8.92 -6.58 -5.92
C ILE A 168 -9.51 -7.89 -6.46
N TYR A 169 -10.32 -8.57 -5.65
CA TYR A 169 -11.10 -9.76 -6.01
C TYR A 169 -12.60 -9.46 -6.01
N LEU A 170 -13.31 -9.96 -7.03
CA LEU A 170 -14.76 -10.08 -6.98
C LEU A 170 -15.10 -11.42 -6.30
N ILE A 171 -15.85 -11.39 -5.20
CA ILE A 171 -16.45 -12.58 -4.57
C ILE A 171 -17.75 -12.95 -5.30
#